data_AF-A0A969BE26-F1
#
_entry.id   AF-A0A969BE26-F1
#
_cell.length_a   1.000
_cell.length_b   1.000
_cell.length_c   1.000
_cell.angle_alpha   90.00
_cell.angle_beta   90.00
_cell.angle_gamma   90.00
#
_symmetry.space_group_name_H-M   'P 1'
#
loop_
_entity.id
_entity.type
_entity.pdbx_description
1 polymer ?
#
loop_
_entity_poly.entity_id
_entity_poly.type
_entity_poly.pdbx_seq_one_letter_code
_entity_poly.pdbx_strand_id
1 'polypeptide(L)'
;MYNGICHVAILPVRSAPSDKEEMINQLLFGEEFTVLEEKNNWLKIKGGFDNFMGWIDRKGAIEISGKTFMNIKQDSNMFVADHIMALTRDDGTKMQILPGSSLPFSILKV
;
A
#
# COMPACT_ATOMS: atom_id res chain seq x y z
N MET A 1 -0.97 12.33 -12.00
CA MET A 1 -0.97 10.90 -11.63
C MET A 1 0.42 10.56 -11.16
N TYR A 2 0.54 10.00 -9.97
CA TYR A 2 1.79 9.51 -9.41
C TYR A 2 1.53 8.16 -8.72
N ASN A 3 2.58 7.48 -8.30
CA ASN A 3 2.46 6.15 -7.72
C ASN A 3 2.71 6.18 -6.22
N GLY A 4 2.05 5.27 -5.52
CA GLY A 4 2.21 5.10 -4.08
C GLY A 4 2.38 3.63 -3.71
N ILE A 5 2.78 3.43 -2.47
CA ILE A 5 2.86 2.13 -1.82
C ILE A 5 2.17 2.19 -0.45
N CYS A 6 1.52 1.09 -0.08
CA CYS A 6 0.97 0.92 1.26
C CYS A 6 2.11 0.65 2.26
N HIS A 7 2.22 1.45 3.32
CA HIS A 7 3.28 1.31 4.33
C HIS A 7 2.76 0.91 5.71
N VAL A 8 1.46 0.64 5.82
CA VAL A 8 0.80 0.11 7.00
C VAL A 8 0.38 -1.34 6.74
N ALA A 9 0.07 -2.08 7.79
CA ALA A 9 -0.30 -3.49 7.67
C ALA A 9 -1.55 -3.71 6.79
N ILE A 10 -2.56 -2.88 7.03
CA ILE A 10 -3.83 -2.85 6.29
C ILE A 10 -4.21 -1.40 6.08
N LEU A 11 -4.51 -1.04 4.85
CA LEU A 11 -5.07 0.25 4.48
C LEU A 11 -6.46 0.05 3.85
N PRO A 12 -7.53 0.46 4.54
CA PRO A 12 -8.88 0.35 4.01
C PRO A 12 -9.06 1.15 2.72
N VAL A 13 -9.68 0.52 1.72
CA VAL A 13 -10.13 1.16 0.48
C VAL A 13 -11.64 1.34 0.56
N ARG A 14 -12.10 2.58 0.43
CA ARG A 14 -13.50 2.96 0.58
C ARG A 14 -14.16 3.36 -0.73
N SER A 15 -15.49 3.24 -0.79
CA SER A 15 -16.28 3.66 -1.95
C SER A 15 -16.26 5.17 -2.20
N ALA A 16 -16.09 5.96 -1.14
CA ALA A 16 -16.04 7.43 -1.19
C ALA A 16 -15.06 8.00 -0.13
N PRO A 17 -14.64 9.29 -0.26
CA PRO A 17 -13.62 9.91 0.56
C PRO A 17 -14.15 10.33 1.95
N SER A 18 -14.54 9.36 2.76
CA SER A 18 -15.04 9.57 4.13
C SER A 18 -14.92 8.28 4.95
N ASP A 19 -14.59 8.40 6.24
CA ASP A 19 -14.46 7.26 7.15
C ASP A 19 -15.79 6.52 7.39
N LYS A 20 -16.92 7.17 7.07
CA LYS A 20 -18.26 6.59 7.19
C LYS A 20 -18.68 5.76 5.98
N GLU A 21 -17.95 5.86 4.88
CA GLU A 21 -18.26 5.18 3.63
C GLU A 21 -17.86 3.70 3.70
N GLU A 22 -18.54 2.88 2.92
CA GLU A 22 -18.29 1.44 2.88
C GLU A 22 -16.82 1.14 2.53
N MET A 23 -16.22 0.21 3.27
CA MET A 23 -14.94 -0.38 2.90
C MET A 23 -15.20 -1.45 1.84
N ILE A 24 -14.74 -1.19 0.62
CA ILE A 24 -14.96 -2.05 -0.55
C ILE A 24 -13.76 -2.94 -0.86
N ASN A 25 -12.57 -2.60 -0.36
CA ASN A 25 -11.37 -3.41 -0.48
C ASN A 25 -10.35 -3.02 0.62
N GLN A 26 -9.19 -3.65 0.60
CA GLN A 26 -8.03 -3.28 1.42
C GLN A 26 -6.74 -3.41 0.62
N LEU A 27 -5.77 -2.57 0.94
CA LEU A 27 -4.37 -2.79 0.56
C LEU A 27 -3.61 -3.37 1.76
N LEU A 28 -2.74 -4.33 1.48
CA LEU A 28 -1.77 -4.88 2.42
C LEU A 28 -0.44 -4.14 2.33
N PHE A 29 0.40 -4.34 3.34
CA PHE A 29 1.75 -3.77 3.34
C PHE A 29 2.49 -4.10 2.05
N GLY A 30 3.12 -3.09 1.46
CA GLY A 30 3.94 -3.20 0.26
C GLY A 30 3.17 -3.26 -1.06
N GLU A 31 1.84 -3.28 -1.06
CA GLU A 31 1.07 -3.20 -2.31
C GLU A 31 1.19 -1.82 -2.95
N GLU A 32 1.43 -1.80 -4.26
CA GLU A 32 1.55 -0.59 -5.06
C GLU A 32 0.24 -0.18 -5.72
N PHE A 33 0.08 1.13 -5.93
CA PHE A 33 -1.09 1.70 -6.58
C PHE A 33 -0.73 3.00 -7.31
N THR A 34 -1.62 3.44 -8.19
CA THR A 34 -1.53 4.76 -8.84
C THR A 34 -2.59 5.69 -8.28
N VAL A 35 -2.19 6.89 -7.87
CA VAL A 35 -3.10 7.96 -7.44
C VAL A 35 -3.68 8.67 -8.66
N LEU A 36 -5.01 8.62 -8.77
CA LEU A 36 -5.79 9.20 -9.85
C LEU A 36 -6.29 10.62 -9.51
N GLU A 37 -6.69 10.83 -8.26
CA GLU A 37 -7.31 12.07 -7.77
C GLU A 37 -6.99 12.26 -6.29
N GLU A 38 -6.93 13.51 -5.83
CA GLU A 38 -6.77 13.84 -4.43
C GLU A 38 -7.90 14.76 -3.97
N LYS A 39 -8.40 14.52 -2.75
CA LYS A 39 -9.42 15.35 -2.11
C LYS A 39 -9.14 15.44 -0.62
N ASN A 40 -8.60 16.58 -0.17
CA ASN A 40 -8.15 16.78 1.21
C ASN A 40 -7.15 15.67 1.62
N ASN A 41 -7.52 14.86 2.62
CA ASN A 41 -6.72 13.73 3.11
C ASN A 41 -6.99 12.41 2.39
N TRP A 42 -7.81 12.42 1.33
CA TRP A 42 -8.20 11.22 0.60
C TRP A 42 -7.53 11.14 -0.76
N LEU A 43 -7.10 9.93 -1.12
CA LEU A 43 -6.52 9.62 -2.41
C LEU A 43 -7.43 8.63 -3.13
N LYS A 44 -7.90 8.98 -4.31
CA LYS A 44 -8.54 8.02 -5.20
C LYS A 44 -7.44 7.26 -5.92
N ILE A 45 -7.44 5.94 -5.76
CA ILE A 45 -6.36 5.09 -6.25
C ILE A 45 -6.87 4.06 -7.25
N LYS A 46 -5.94 3.54 -8.04
CA LYS A 46 -6.08 2.34 -8.84
C LYS A 46 -5.08 1.29 -8.36
N GLY A 47 -5.55 0.12 -7.95
CA GLY A 47 -4.70 -0.99 -7.50
C GLY A 47 -3.74 -1.46 -8.59
N GLY A 48 -2.50 -1.81 -8.20
CA GLY A 48 -1.46 -2.24 -9.12
C GLY A 48 -1.66 -3.64 -9.72
N PHE A 49 -2.39 -4.52 -9.02
CA PHE A 49 -2.54 -5.93 -9.39
C PHE A 49 -3.79 -6.22 -10.23
N ASP A 50 -4.97 -5.82 -9.76
CA ASP A 50 -6.29 -6.15 -10.33
C ASP A 50 -7.05 -4.93 -10.88
N ASN A 51 -6.42 -3.75 -10.86
CA ASN A 51 -7.00 -2.48 -11.30
C ASN A 51 -8.26 -2.04 -10.54
N PHE A 52 -8.52 -2.53 -9.32
CA PHE A 52 -9.63 -2.01 -8.51
C PHE A 52 -9.48 -0.49 -8.29
N MET A 53 -10.59 0.20 -8.02
CA MET A 53 -10.58 1.63 -7.71
C MET A 53 -11.32 1.92 -6.41
N GLY A 54 -10.83 2.90 -5.66
CA GLY A 54 -11.47 3.38 -4.44
C GLY A 54 -10.65 4.47 -3.77
N TRP A 55 -11.05 4.84 -2.56
CA TRP A 55 -10.46 5.94 -1.79
C TRP A 55 -9.72 5.43 -0.55
N ILE A 56 -8.51 5.92 -0.33
CA ILE A 56 -7.70 5.62 0.86
C ILE A 56 -7.37 6.89 1.63
N ASP A 57 -7.11 6.77 2.93
CA ASP A 57 -6.52 7.87 3.71
C ASP A 57 -5.04 8.01 3.35
N ARG A 58 -4.61 9.24 3.01
CA ARG A 58 -3.24 9.59 2.66
C ARG A 58 -2.23 9.12 3.70
N LYS A 59 -2.60 9.06 4.99
CA LYS A 59 -1.70 8.64 6.09
C LYS A 59 -1.19 7.21 5.95
N GLY A 60 -1.88 6.34 5.20
CA GLY A 60 -1.42 4.97 4.93
C GLY A 60 -0.54 4.83 3.69
N ALA A 61 -0.36 5.91 2.93
CA ALA A 61 0.33 5.93 1.65
C ALA A 61 1.70 6.60 1.75
N ILE A 62 2.70 6.04 1.07
CA ILE A 62 3.96 6.71 0.76
C ILE A 62 4.03 6.90 -0.75
N GLU A 63 4.30 8.11 -1.20
CA GLU A 63 4.58 8.40 -2.62
C GLU A 63 5.94 7.79 -3.01
N ILE A 64 5.98 7.15 -4.17
CA ILE A 64 7.19 6.52 -4.70
C ILE A 64 7.50 7.01 -6.11
N SER A 65 8.79 7.11 -6.43
CA SER A 65 9.23 7.52 -7.77
C SER A 65 8.81 6.51 -8.83
N GLY A 66 8.63 6.97 -10.08
CA GLY A 66 8.32 6.08 -11.21
C GLY A 66 9.37 4.97 -11.40
N LYS A 67 10.65 5.26 -11.13
CA LYS A 67 11.73 4.27 -11.16
C LYS A 67 11.53 3.19 -10.09
N THR A 68 11.22 3.60 -8.85
CA THR A 68 10.94 2.68 -7.75
C THR A 68 9.75 1.78 -8.07
N PHE A 69 8.66 2.36 -8.61
CA PHE A 69 7.48 1.62 -9.01
C PHE A 69 7.78 0.56 -10.08
N MET A 70 8.59 0.90 -11.10
CA MET A 70 9.00 -0.06 -12.12
C MET A 70 9.86 -1.18 -11.56
N ASN A 71 10.77 -0.87 -10.62
CA ASN A 71 11.60 -1.89 -9.97
C ASN A 71 10.74 -2.90 -9.19
N ILE A 72 9.77 -2.44 -8.39
CA ILE A 72 8.84 -3.32 -7.66
C ILE A 72 8.03 -4.22 -8.61
N LYS A 73 7.67 -3.69 -9.79
CA LYS A 73 6.93 -4.45 -10.82
C LYS A 73 7.80 -5.51 -11.52
N GLN A 74 9.11 -5.29 -11.62
CA GLN A 74 10.05 -6.15 -12.34
C GLN A 74 10.76 -7.15 -11.42
N ASP A 75 10.96 -6.79 -10.16
CA ASP A 75 11.61 -7.65 -9.16
C ASP A 75 10.66 -8.78 -8.74
N SER A 76 11.25 -9.94 -8.42
CA SER A 76 10.53 -11.06 -7.82
C SER A 76 10.06 -10.67 -6.42
N ASN A 77 8.85 -10.13 -6.31
CA ASN A 77 8.27 -9.75 -5.02
C ASN A 77 8.17 -10.97 -4.11
N MET A 78 8.73 -10.85 -2.91
CA MET A 78 8.52 -11.82 -1.84
C MET A 78 7.19 -11.51 -1.18
N PHE A 79 6.38 -12.56 -0.96
CA PHE A 79 5.12 -12.43 -0.27
C PHE A 79 5.19 -13.13 1.07
N VAL A 80 4.56 -12.53 2.09
CA VAL A 80 4.36 -13.18 3.38
C VAL A 80 3.35 -14.32 3.18
N ALA A 81 3.75 -15.55 3.49
CA ALA A 81 2.88 -16.73 3.38
C ALA A 81 2.29 -17.15 4.72
N ASP A 82 2.95 -16.83 5.83
CA ASP A 82 2.54 -17.22 7.18
C ASP A 82 1.47 -16.29 7.76
N HIS A 83 0.67 -16.80 8.69
CA HIS A 83 -0.55 -16.17 9.22
C HIS A 83 -0.32 -14.78 9.81
N ILE A 84 0.83 -14.52 10.45
CA ILE A 84 1.24 -13.20 10.96
C ILE A 84 2.77 -13.13 10.98
N MET A 85 3.36 -12.08 10.40
CA MET A 85 4.79 -11.78 10.51
C MET A 85 5.02 -10.43 11.20
N ALA A 86 5.98 -10.36 12.12
CA ALA A 86 6.39 -9.11 12.73
C ALA A 86 7.48 -8.42 11.90
N LEU A 87 7.18 -7.24 11.37
CA LEU A 87 8.14 -6.34 10.74
C LEU A 87 8.62 -5.32 11.77
N THR A 88 9.94 -5.14 11.89
CA THR A 88 10.54 -4.08 12.72
C THR A 88 11.02 -2.98 11.80
N ARG A 89 10.61 -1.74 12.06
CA ARG A 89 11.03 -0.55 11.31
C ARG A 89 12.35 0.00 11.87
N ASP A 90 13.03 0.83 11.10
CA ASP A 90 14.21 1.61 11.53
C ASP A 90 14.10 2.29 12.90
N ASP A 91 12.92 2.84 13.22
CA ASP A 91 12.67 3.53 14.50
C ASP A 91 12.46 2.57 15.69
N GLY A 92 12.61 1.27 15.47
CA GLY A 92 12.40 0.21 16.44
C GLY A 92 10.93 -0.17 16.65
N THR A 93 9.99 0.51 16.00
CA THR A 93 8.56 0.15 16.09
C THR A 93 8.30 -1.17 15.38
N LYS A 94 7.34 -1.93 15.92
CA LYS A 94 6.95 -3.24 15.38
C LYS A 94 5.55 -3.17 14.81
N MET A 95 5.39 -3.77 13.64
CA MET A 95 4.13 -3.89 12.92
C MET A 95 3.88 -5.36 12.59
N GLN A 96 2.66 -5.83 12.80
CA GLN A 96 2.25 -7.15 12.35
C GLN A 96 1.71 -7.03 10.92
N ILE A 97 2.31 -7.74 9.98
CA ILE A 97 1.88 -7.79 8.57
C ILE A 97 1.24 -9.15 8.27
N LEU A 98 0.33 -9.16 7.30
CA LEU A 98 -0.56 -10.28 6.99
C LEU A 98 -0.05 -11.12 5.81
N PRO A 99 -0.53 -12.36 5.67
CA PRO A 99 -0.39 -13.13 4.45
C PRO A 99 -0.77 -12.31 3.23
N GLY A 100 0.01 -12.40 2.16
CA GLY A 100 -0.18 -11.62 0.93
C GLY A 100 0.50 -10.25 0.94
N SER A 101 1.01 -9.76 2.08
CA SER A 101 1.84 -8.55 2.09
C SER A 101 3.07 -8.74 1.19
N SER A 102 3.39 -7.71 0.41
CA SER A 102 4.55 -7.69 -0.49
C SER A 102 5.75 -7.09 0.23
N LEU A 103 6.91 -7.69 0.06
CA LEU A 103 8.19 -7.28 0.64
C LEU A 103 9.17 -6.92 -0.49
N PRO A 104 9.04 -5.71 -1.10
CA PRO A 104 9.93 -5.29 -2.17
C PRO A 104 11.33 -4.98 -1.63
N PHE A 105 12.33 -5.76 -2.05
CA PHE A 105 13.73 -5.63 -1.63
C PHE A 105 14.30 -4.23 -1.86
N SER A 106 13.83 -3.55 -2.91
CA SER A 106 14.23 -2.19 -3.26
C SER A 106 13.79 -1.10 -2.29
N ILE A 107 12.82 -1.37 -1.41
CA ILE A 107 12.29 -0.40 -0.42
C ILE A 107 12.66 -0.80 1.01
N LEU A 108 12.99 -2.07 1.27
CA LEU A 108 13.34 -2.58 2.61
C LEU A 108 14.70 -2.11 3.16
N LYS A 109 15.26 -1.02 2.64
CA LYS A 109 16.27 -0.21 3.35
C LYS A 109 15.57 0.89 4.18
N VAL A 110 14.54 0.47 4.91
CA VAL A 110 14.07 1.16 6.12
C VAL A 110 14.60 0.31 7.28
#